data_AF-A0AAI9X290-F1
#
_entry.id   AF-A0AAI9X290-F1
#
_cell.length_a   1.000
_cell.length_b   1.000
_cell.length_c   1.000
_cell.angle_alpha   90.00
_cell.angle_beta   90.00
_cell.angle_gamma   90.00
#
_symmetry.space_group_name_H-M   'P 1'
#
loop_
_entity.id
_entity.type
_entity.pdbx_description
1 polymer ?
#
loop_
_entity_poly.entity_id
_entity_poly.type
_entity_poly.pdbx_seq_one_letter_code
_entity_poly.pdbx_strand_id
1 'polypeptide(L)'
;MYAQKFGAERFEAISERLCAVGKGEGIQFSFGGNTGLTRDSHRLLWFAGQREAEGVAKREGADGVIGGLQTRVAEQLFRAYFEEEKNITDLKVLVEAGVGAGLDRETVKKLLDEDVGAQEVDLEAKTAARRLVSGVPYISVQGKCHVEGADEPEVFIDIFEKVKAEQKD
;
A
#
# COMPACT_ATOMS: atom_id res chain seq x y z
N MET A 1 3.63 -18.69 10.10
CA MET A 1 4.51 -17.54 9.77
C MET A 1 4.57 -16.52 10.90
N TYR A 2 3.46 -15.88 11.29
CA TYR A 2 3.49 -14.79 12.27
C TYR A 2 3.89 -15.17 13.70
N ALA A 3 3.31 -16.24 14.26
CA ALA A 3 3.72 -16.74 15.58
C ALA A 3 5.20 -17.18 15.61
N GLN A 4 5.75 -17.66 14.48
CA GLN A 4 7.18 -17.96 14.37
C GLN A 4 8.04 -16.69 14.33
N LYS A 5 7.55 -15.62 13.68
CA LYS A 5 8.26 -14.34 13.56
C LYS A 5 8.24 -13.52 14.86
N PHE A 6 7.11 -13.51 15.57
CA PHE A 6 6.89 -12.63 16.71
C PHE A 6 6.84 -13.35 18.07
N GLY A 7 6.70 -14.69 18.08
CA GLY A 7 6.35 -15.47 19.26
C GLY A 7 4.82 -15.58 19.44
N ALA A 8 4.35 -16.67 20.04
CA ALA A 8 2.92 -16.96 20.16
C ALA A 8 2.16 -15.89 20.97
N GLU A 9 2.60 -15.61 22.19
CA GLU A 9 1.96 -14.62 23.08
C GLU A 9 1.95 -13.21 22.49
N ARG A 10 3.07 -12.79 21.88
CA ARG A 10 3.17 -11.47 21.26
C ARG A 10 2.30 -11.38 20.00
N PHE A 11 2.21 -12.46 19.23
CA PHE A 11 1.35 -12.49 18.05
C PHE A 11 -0.13 -12.38 18.43
N GLU A 12 -0.56 -13.09 19.47
CA GLU A 12 -1.94 -13.01 19.98
C GLU A 12 -2.33 -11.56 20.33
N ALA A 13 -1.51 -10.89 21.14
CA ALA A 13 -1.73 -9.49 21.51
C ALA A 13 -1.71 -8.53 20.29
N ILE A 14 -0.82 -8.76 19.31
CA ILE A 14 -0.79 -7.98 18.06
C ILE A 14 -2.05 -8.20 17.23
N SER A 15 -2.49 -9.45 17.08
CA SER A 15 -3.66 -9.80 16.27
C SER A 15 -4.94 -9.25 16.89
N GLU A 16 -5.11 -9.35 18.21
CA GLU A 16 -6.28 -8.78 18.91
C GLU A 16 -6.35 -7.27 18.70
N ARG A 17 -5.21 -6.57 18.89
CA ARG A 17 -5.15 -5.12 18.67
C ARG A 17 -5.46 -4.75 17.22
N LEU A 18 -4.90 -5.44 16.24
CA LEU A 18 -5.14 -5.17 14.82
C LEU A 18 -6.60 -5.40 14.45
N CYS A 19 -7.21 -6.50 14.89
CA CYS A 19 -8.63 -6.78 14.64
C CYS A 19 -9.53 -5.71 15.29
N ALA A 20 -9.22 -5.27 16.51
CA ALA A 20 -9.99 -4.23 17.18
C ALA A 20 -9.95 -2.89 16.43
N VAL A 21 -8.77 -2.47 15.98
CA VAL A 21 -8.60 -1.25 15.17
C VAL A 21 -9.25 -1.41 13.80
N GLY A 22 -8.97 -2.50 13.09
CA GLY A 22 -9.47 -2.75 11.74
C GLY A 22 -10.99 -2.76 11.68
N LYS A 23 -11.68 -3.30 12.69
CA LYS A 23 -13.14 -3.30 12.76
C LYS A 23 -13.74 -1.88 12.75
N GLY A 24 -13.06 -0.89 13.33
CA GLY A 24 -13.47 0.51 13.28
C GLY A 24 -13.42 1.10 11.87
N GLU A 25 -12.44 0.64 11.09
CA GLU A 25 -12.18 1.07 9.70
C GLU A 25 -12.82 0.16 8.64
N GLY A 26 -13.60 -0.85 9.06
CA GLY A 26 -14.22 -1.83 8.15
C GLY A 26 -13.29 -2.92 7.61
N ILE A 27 -12.07 -3.05 8.14
CA ILE A 27 -11.06 -4.02 7.73
C ILE A 27 -11.18 -5.30 8.57
N GLN A 28 -11.38 -6.44 7.91
CA GLN A 28 -11.50 -7.75 8.56
C GLN A 28 -10.16 -8.52 8.52
N PHE A 29 -9.24 -8.15 9.41
CA PHE A 29 -7.92 -8.78 9.44
C PHE A 29 -7.97 -10.30 9.65
N SER A 30 -7.27 -10.99 8.77
CA SER A 30 -6.97 -12.43 8.74
C SER A 30 -5.46 -12.62 8.65
N PHE A 31 -4.94 -13.73 9.19
CA PHE A 31 -3.51 -13.91 9.43
C PHE A 31 -2.92 -15.19 8.80
N GLY A 32 -3.69 -15.91 7.99
CA GLY A 32 -3.25 -17.07 7.21
C GLY A 32 -2.51 -16.71 5.91
N GLY A 33 -2.56 -15.44 5.49
CA GLY A 33 -1.87 -14.95 4.30
C GLY A 33 -0.36 -15.16 4.33
N ASN A 34 0.23 -15.35 3.15
CA ASN A 34 1.68 -15.46 2.98
C ASN A 34 2.22 -14.21 2.31
N THR A 35 3.39 -13.75 2.74
CA THR A 35 4.12 -12.65 2.12
C THR A 35 5.60 -12.97 2.03
N GLY A 36 6.28 -12.32 1.09
CA GLY A 36 7.70 -12.50 0.81
C GLY A 36 8.28 -11.21 0.23
N LEU A 37 9.06 -11.34 -0.84
CA LEU A 37 9.55 -10.17 -1.57
C LEU A 37 8.39 -9.52 -2.35
N THR A 38 7.88 -8.39 -1.87
CA THR A 38 6.77 -7.66 -2.49
C THR A 38 7.21 -6.77 -3.66
N ARG A 39 8.41 -7.00 -4.22
CA ARG A 39 8.95 -6.17 -5.31
C ARG A 39 8.00 -6.08 -6.49
N ASP A 40 7.42 -7.20 -6.91
CA ASP A 40 6.44 -7.21 -8.02
C ASP A 40 5.10 -6.59 -7.64
N SER A 41 4.67 -6.71 -6.38
CA SER A 41 3.51 -5.97 -5.84
C SER A 41 3.74 -4.45 -5.96
N HIS A 42 4.95 -3.98 -5.62
CA HIS A 42 5.34 -2.58 -5.78
C HIS A 42 5.49 -2.15 -7.25
N ARG A 43 6.00 -3.02 -8.13
CA ARG A 43 6.05 -2.74 -9.57
C ARG A 43 4.65 -2.58 -10.17
N LEU A 44 3.69 -3.39 -9.72
CA LEU A 44 2.28 -3.24 -10.10
C LEU A 44 1.70 -1.89 -9.64
N LEU A 45 2.00 -1.46 -8.40
CA LEU A 45 1.62 -0.14 -7.89
C LEU A 45 2.26 1.01 -8.66
N TRP A 46 3.55 0.91 -8.96
CA TRP A 46 4.28 1.89 -9.76
C TRP A 46 3.63 2.03 -11.14
N PHE A 47 3.36 0.90 -11.80
CA PHE A 47 2.74 0.86 -13.12
C PHE A 47 1.35 1.50 -13.11
N ALA A 48 0.53 1.16 -12.12
CA ALA A 48 -0.80 1.74 -11.93
C ALA A 48 -0.73 3.27 -11.78
N GLY A 49 0.26 3.79 -11.06
CA GLY A 49 0.53 5.22 -10.93
C GLY A 49 0.94 5.88 -12.26
N GLN A 50 1.76 5.21 -13.08
CA GLN A 50 2.10 5.72 -14.42
C GLN A 50 0.85 5.82 -15.31
N ARG A 51 0.02 4.79 -15.32
CA ARG A 51 -1.24 4.76 -16.09
C ARG A 51 -2.23 5.81 -15.60
N GLU A 52 -2.30 6.05 -14.30
CA GLU A 52 -3.09 7.14 -13.74
C GLU A 52 -2.62 8.51 -14.24
N ALA A 53 -1.31 8.76 -14.23
CA ALA A 53 -0.73 10.02 -14.73
C ALA A 53 -0.98 10.23 -16.24
N GLU A 54 -1.08 9.15 -17.01
CA GLU A 54 -1.47 9.14 -18.42
C GLU A 54 -2.98 9.36 -18.66
N GLY A 55 -3.78 9.46 -17.59
CA GLY A 55 -5.23 9.67 -17.68
C GLY A 55 -6.03 8.40 -18.01
N VAL A 56 -5.43 7.21 -17.86
CA VAL A 56 -6.06 5.91 -18.15
C VAL A 56 -7.19 5.59 -17.17
N ALA A 57 -7.25 6.27 -16.02
CA ALA A 57 -8.32 6.12 -15.03
C ALA A 57 -8.82 7.47 -14.51
N LYS A 58 -10.12 7.56 -14.25
CA LYS A 58 -10.72 8.68 -13.50
C LYS A 58 -10.32 8.58 -12.03
N ARG A 59 -10.21 9.74 -11.36
CA ARG A 59 -9.89 9.87 -9.91
C ARG A 59 -10.95 9.26 -8.98
N GLU A 60 -12.14 8.98 -9.50
CA GLU A 60 -13.23 8.37 -8.76
C GLU A 60 -13.46 6.96 -9.35
N GLY A 61 -13.14 5.94 -8.57
CA GLY A 61 -13.40 4.55 -8.93
C GLY A 61 -14.90 4.22 -8.89
N ALA A 62 -15.31 3.20 -9.65
CA ALA A 62 -16.71 2.74 -9.72
C ALA A 62 -17.22 2.11 -8.40
N ASP A 63 -16.32 1.78 -7.47
CA ASP A 63 -16.61 0.92 -6.31
C ASP A 63 -16.56 1.67 -4.97
N GLY A 64 -16.60 3.00 -4.98
CA GLY A 64 -16.57 3.82 -3.75
C GLY A 64 -15.17 3.97 -3.12
N VAL A 65 -14.13 3.36 -3.70
CA VAL A 65 -12.73 3.59 -3.31
C VAL A 65 -12.34 5.02 -3.69
N ILE A 66 -12.01 5.83 -2.67
CA ILE A 66 -11.49 7.18 -2.84
C ILE A 66 -10.04 7.07 -3.31
N GLY A 67 -9.77 7.49 -4.54
CA GLY A 67 -8.40 7.59 -5.06
C GLY A 67 -8.22 7.04 -6.47
N GLY A 68 -6.97 7.11 -6.89
CA GLY A 68 -6.50 6.79 -8.22
C GLY A 68 -6.50 5.32 -8.59
N LEU A 69 -6.00 5.02 -9.78
CA LEU A 69 -5.73 3.63 -10.18
C LEU A 69 -4.68 2.99 -9.27
N GLN A 70 -3.67 3.75 -8.85
CA GLN A 70 -2.67 3.26 -7.91
C GLN A 70 -3.29 2.90 -6.56
N THR A 71 -4.16 3.75 -6.02
CA THR A 71 -4.87 3.47 -4.76
C THR A 71 -5.72 2.22 -4.89
N ARG A 72 -6.49 2.07 -5.97
CA ARG A 72 -7.32 0.88 -6.18
C ARG A 72 -6.51 -0.41 -6.26
N VAL A 73 -5.34 -0.39 -6.89
CA VAL A 73 -4.42 -1.54 -6.88
C VAL A 73 -3.91 -1.83 -5.47
N ALA A 74 -3.56 -0.80 -4.69
CA ALA A 74 -3.13 -0.98 -3.30
C ALA A 74 -4.23 -1.63 -2.45
N GLU A 75 -5.46 -1.16 -2.56
CA GLU A 75 -6.63 -1.73 -1.87
C GLU A 75 -6.84 -3.20 -2.23
N GLN A 76 -6.73 -3.57 -3.51
CA GLN A 76 -6.85 -4.97 -3.94
C GLN A 76 -5.75 -5.85 -3.34
N LEU A 77 -4.50 -5.36 -3.28
CA LEU A 77 -3.39 -6.09 -2.67
C LEU A 77 -3.53 -6.19 -1.15
N PHE A 78 -3.96 -5.10 -0.49
CA PHE A 78 -4.22 -5.09 0.95
C PHE A 78 -5.34 -6.06 1.30
N ARG A 79 -6.47 -6.01 0.63
CA ARG A 79 -7.58 -6.95 0.83
C ARG A 79 -7.14 -8.39 0.59
N ALA A 80 -6.45 -8.66 -0.52
CA ALA A 80 -5.96 -9.99 -0.84
C ALA A 80 -5.09 -10.57 0.29
N TYR A 81 -4.20 -9.76 0.86
CA TYR A 81 -3.29 -10.21 1.91
C TYR A 81 -3.91 -10.23 3.31
N PHE A 82 -4.49 -9.10 3.71
CA PHE A 82 -4.94 -8.84 5.08
C PHE A 82 -6.32 -9.41 5.36
N GLU A 83 -7.15 -9.70 4.36
CA GLU A 83 -8.52 -10.20 4.60
C GLU A 83 -8.75 -11.57 3.97
N GLU A 84 -8.17 -11.83 2.79
CA GLU A 84 -8.43 -13.03 2.01
C GLU A 84 -7.34 -14.11 2.12
N GLU A 85 -6.31 -13.87 2.94
CA GLU A 85 -5.22 -14.80 3.20
C GLU A 85 -4.47 -15.28 1.93
N LYS A 86 -4.47 -14.46 0.87
CA LYS A 86 -3.78 -14.76 -0.39
C LYS A 86 -2.29 -14.44 -0.30
N ASN A 87 -1.52 -15.05 -1.20
CA ASN A 87 -0.11 -14.75 -1.38
C ASN A 87 0.09 -13.62 -2.40
N ILE A 88 0.43 -12.42 -1.93
CA ILE A 88 0.69 -11.25 -2.79
C ILE A 88 2.06 -11.27 -3.49
N THR A 89 2.81 -12.36 -3.40
CA THR A 89 3.98 -12.62 -4.25
C THR A 89 3.68 -13.60 -5.39
N ASP A 90 2.46 -14.13 -5.48
CA ASP A 90 2.05 -15.01 -6.57
C ASP A 90 1.59 -14.20 -7.78
N LEU A 91 2.13 -14.52 -8.96
CA LEU A 91 1.83 -13.78 -10.19
C LEU A 91 0.34 -13.80 -10.56
N LYS A 92 -0.39 -14.88 -10.26
CA LYS A 92 -1.84 -14.95 -10.54
C LYS A 92 -2.60 -14.02 -9.62
N VAL A 93 -2.25 -13.96 -8.33
CA VAL A 93 -2.84 -13.02 -7.37
C VAL A 93 -2.57 -11.58 -7.77
N LEU A 94 -1.35 -11.27 -8.24
CA LEU A 94 -1.00 -9.94 -8.74
C LEU A 94 -1.81 -9.55 -10.00
N VAL A 95 -1.99 -10.48 -10.94
CA VAL A 95 -2.84 -10.26 -12.12
C VAL A 95 -4.29 -10.03 -11.70
N GLU A 96 -4.82 -10.82 -10.78
CA GLU A 96 -6.18 -10.65 -10.25
C GLU A 96 -6.36 -9.29 -9.56
N ALA A 97 -5.40 -8.86 -8.74
CA ALA A 97 -5.44 -7.57 -8.06
C ALA A 97 -5.42 -6.40 -9.06
N GLY A 98 -4.54 -6.46 -10.08
CA GLY A 98 -4.50 -5.45 -11.14
C GLY A 98 -5.81 -5.36 -11.93
N VAL A 99 -6.36 -6.52 -12.33
CA VAL A 99 -7.63 -6.59 -13.06
C VAL A 99 -8.80 -6.11 -12.20
N GLY A 100 -8.84 -6.49 -10.92
CA GLY A 100 -9.85 -6.02 -9.96
C GLY A 100 -9.83 -4.51 -9.75
N ALA A 101 -8.66 -3.87 -9.91
CA ALA A 101 -8.52 -2.42 -9.89
C ALA A 101 -8.86 -1.73 -11.23
N GLY A 102 -9.13 -2.50 -12.29
CA GLY A 102 -9.50 -2.00 -13.62
C GLY A 102 -8.35 -1.91 -14.63
N LEU A 103 -7.21 -2.56 -14.39
CA LEU A 103 -6.17 -2.74 -15.42
C LEU A 103 -6.54 -3.86 -16.40
N ASP A 104 -6.04 -3.76 -17.63
CA ASP A 104 -6.12 -4.85 -18.60
C ASP A 104 -5.26 -6.05 -18.19
N ARG A 105 -5.81 -7.27 -18.32
CA ARG A 105 -5.16 -8.50 -17.87
C ARG A 105 -3.85 -8.77 -18.59
N GLU A 106 -3.83 -8.65 -19.91
CA GLU A 106 -2.63 -8.96 -20.71
C GLU A 106 -1.54 -7.92 -20.49
N THR A 107 -1.94 -6.67 -20.25
CA THR A 107 -1.05 -5.60 -19.83
C THR A 107 -0.37 -5.91 -18.50
N VAL A 108 -1.12 -6.38 -17.48
CA VAL A 108 -0.54 -6.74 -16.17
C VAL A 108 0.39 -7.96 -16.29
N LYS A 109 0.00 -8.99 -17.06
CA LYS A 109 0.89 -10.14 -17.30
C LYS A 109 2.20 -9.71 -17.96
N LYS A 110 2.12 -8.91 -19.01
CA LYS A 110 3.30 -8.40 -19.72
C LYS A 110 4.23 -7.63 -18.80
N LEU A 111 3.68 -6.75 -17.95
CA LEU A 111 4.44 -6.05 -16.92
C LEU A 111 5.20 -7.02 -16.00
N LEU A 112 4.55 -8.09 -15.55
CA LEU A 112 5.13 -9.05 -14.61
C LEU A 112 6.14 -10.00 -15.26
N ASP A 113 5.95 -10.34 -16.53
CA ASP A 113 6.86 -11.18 -17.32
C ASP A 113 8.13 -10.40 -17.75
N GLU A 114 8.01 -9.09 -17.92
CA GLU A 114 9.12 -8.19 -18.23
C GLU A 114 9.68 -7.56 -16.93
N ASP A 115 10.81 -6.83 -16.97
CA ASP A 115 11.38 -6.13 -15.80
C ASP A 115 10.97 -4.64 -15.77
N VAL A 116 9.79 -4.32 -16.33
CA VAL A 116 9.26 -2.95 -16.39
C VAL A 116 9.01 -2.40 -14.97
N GLY A 117 9.47 -1.18 -14.70
CA GLY A 117 9.29 -0.50 -13.40
C GLY A 117 10.22 -0.98 -12.29
N ALA A 118 11.08 -1.95 -12.58
CA ALA A 118 11.89 -2.63 -11.59
C ALA A 118 13.02 -1.76 -11.04
N GLN A 119 13.69 -1.02 -11.93
CA GLN A 119 14.75 -0.08 -11.56
C GLN A 119 14.19 1.09 -10.74
N GLU A 120 13.00 1.58 -11.12
CA GLU A 120 12.32 2.69 -10.47
C GLU A 120 11.93 2.33 -9.04
N VAL A 121 11.30 1.17 -8.84
CA VAL A 121 10.94 0.65 -7.50
C VAL A 121 12.19 0.45 -6.63
N ASP A 122 13.26 -0.13 -7.19
CA ASP A 122 14.51 -0.32 -6.44
C ASP A 122 15.16 1.02 -6.05
N LEU A 123 15.09 2.02 -6.94
CA LEU A 123 15.62 3.35 -6.68
C LEU A 123 14.80 4.09 -5.60
N GLU A 124 13.48 3.95 -5.62
CA GLU A 124 12.58 4.53 -4.62
C GLU A 124 12.87 3.94 -3.23
N ALA A 125 12.96 2.61 -3.12
CA ALA A 125 13.31 1.92 -1.88
C ALA A 125 14.69 2.35 -1.34
N LYS A 126 15.70 2.42 -2.23
CA LYS A 126 17.05 2.92 -1.86
C LYS A 126 17.02 4.38 -1.40
N THR A 127 16.18 5.21 -2.01
CA THR A 127 16.04 6.63 -1.66
C THR A 127 15.40 6.79 -0.28
N ALA A 128 14.35 6.01 0.03
CA ALA A 128 13.74 5.97 1.37
C ALA A 128 14.76 5.55 2.43
N ALA A 129 15.54 4.49 2.17
CA ALA A 129 16.59 4.02 3.08
C ALA A 129 17.68 5.08 3.32
N ARG A 130 18.11 5.82 2.28
CA ARG A 130 19.06 6.94 2.41
C ARG A 130 18.52 8.10 3.24
N ARG A 131 17.19 8.26 3.28
CA ARG A 131 16.49 9.22 4.14
C ARG A 131 16.23 8.68 5.55
N LEU A 132 16.86 7.55 5.91
CA LEU A 132 16.73 6.88 7.21
C LEU A 132 15.31 6.42 7.55
N VAL A 133 14.44 6.26 6.54
CA VAL A 133 13.13 5.63 6.73
C VAL A 133 13.36 4.17 7.06
N SER A 134 13.04 3.79 8.30
CA SER A 134 13.27 2.44 8.83
C SER A 134 11.98 1.63 9.04
N GLY A 135 10.82 2.27 8.89
CA GLY A 135 9.49 1.65 9.02
C GLY A 135 8.45 2.37 8.17
N VAL A 136 7.34 1.68 7.91
CA VAL A 136 6.17 2.18 7.17
C VAL A 136 4.88 1.97 7.98
N PRO A 137 3.83 2.80 7.79
CA PRO A 137 3.78 3.94 6.86
C PRO A 137 4.69 5.10 7.31
N TYR A 138 5.24 5.83 6.34
CA TYR A 138 6.02 7.04 6.53
C TYR A 138 5.43 8.12 5.63
N ILE A 139 4.87 9.17 6.21
CA ILE A 139 4.12 10.19 5.48
C ILE A 139 4.87 11.51 5.56
N SER A 140 5.20 12.09 4.40
CA SER A 140 5.85 13.39 4.30
C SER A 140 4.89 14.42 3.73
N VAL A 141 4.60 15.47 4.50
CA VAL A 141 3.74 16.57 4.07
C VAL A 141 4.62 17.71 3.58
N GLN A 142 4.66 17.85 2.25
CA GLN A 142 5.45 18.87 1.53
C GLN A 142 6.95 18.91 1.90
N GLY A 143 7.51 17.82 2.42
CA GLY A 143 8.90 17.78 2.88
C GLY A 143 9.19 18.63 4.14
N LYS A 144 8.16 19.16 4.81
CA LYS A 144 8.29 19.99 6.01
C LYS A 144 7.99 19.24 7.30
N CYS A 145 7.01 18.35 7.26
CA CYS A 145 6.58 17.54 8.40
C CYS A 145 6.54 16.07 8.02
N HIS A 146 6.83 15.21 8.99
CA HIS A 146 6.87 13.76 8.83
C HIS A 146 6.04 13.09 9.93
N VAL A 147 5.26 12.07 9.55
CA VAL A 147 4.52 11.20 10.46
C VAL A 147 5.03 9.78 10.24
N GLU A 148 5.43 9.13 11.33
CA GLU A 148 5.90 7.74 11.35
C GLU A 148 4.83 6.85 11.98
N GLY A 149 4.39 5.83 11.26
CA GLY A 149 3.31 4.95 11.68
C GLY A 149 1.92 5.46 11.31
N ALA A 150 0.92 4.67 11.69
CA ALA A 150 -0.48 4.99 11.50
C ALA A 150 -0.97 5.74 12.75
N ASP A 151 -1.07 7.06 12.65
CA ASP A 151 -1.54 7.94 13.72
C ASP A 151 -3.02 8.32 13.51
N GLU A 152 -3.63 8.96 14.51
CA GLU A 152 -5.03 9.37 14.47
C GLU A 152 -5.28 10.48 13.40
N PRO A 153 -6.46 10.52 12.76
CA PRO A 153 -6.78 11.54 11.75
C PRO A 153 -6.56 12.98 12.23
N GLU A 154 -6.79 13.26 13.51
CA GLU A 154 -6.61 14.55 14.15
C GLU A 154 -5.16 15.05 14.05
N VAL A 155 -4.17 14.15 14.18
CA VAL A 155 -2.74 14.48 14.03
C VAL A 155 -2.46 14.96 12.61
N PHE A 156 -3.08 14.34 11.60
CA PHE A 156 -2.94 14.77 10.21
C PHE A 156 -3.58 16.13 9.99
N ILE A 157 -4.76 16.40 10.58
CA ILE A 157 -5.44 17.70 10.49
C ILE A 157 -4.54 18.81 11.03
N ASP A 158 -3.98 18.63 12.23
CA ASP A 158 -3.08 19.62 12.85
C ASP A 158 -1.83 19.89 12.00
N ILE A 159 -1.23 18.84 11.42
CA ILE A 159 -0.07 18.97 10.53
C ILE A 159 -0.44 19.74 9.26
N PHE A 160 -1.60 19.44 8.66
CA PHE A 160 -2.06 20.15 7.47
C PHE A 160 -2.33 21.62 7.76
N GLU A 161 -2.95 21.95 8.90
CA GLU A 161 -3.17 23.33 9.33
C GLU A 161 -1.85 24.08 9.55
N LYS A 162 -0.88 23.45 10.22
CA LYS A 162 0.45 24.02 10.44
C LYS A 162 1.17 24.30 9.12
N VAL A 163 1.27 23.31 8.24
CA VAL A 163 1.96 23.45 6.95
C VAL A 163 1.29 24.53 6.09
N LYS A 164 -0.05 24.62 6.11
CA LYS A 164 -0.82 25.67 5.42
C LYS A 164 -0.55 27.06 5.98
N ALA A 165 -0.39 27.22 7.30
CA ALA A 165 -0.07 28.50 7.92
C ALA A 165 1.32 29.00 7.48
N GLU A 166 2.31 28.11 7.42
CA GLU A 166 3.68 28.39 6.96
C GLU A 166 3.82 28.64 5.45
N GLN A 167 2.74 28.55 4.67
CA GLN A 167 2.73 28.89 3.23
C GLN A 167 2.22 30.32 2.95
N LYS A 168 1.71 31.02 3.97
CA LYS A 168 1.17 32.38 3.79
C LYS A 168 2.22 33.49 3.87
N ASP A 169 3.49 33.11 4.02
CA ASP A 169 4.69 33.97 3.95
C ASP A 169 5.49 33.66 2.69
#